data_AF-A0A0U2YPF8-F1
#
_entry.id   AF-A0A0U2YPF8-F1
#
_cell.length_a   1.000
_cell.length_b   1.000
_cell.length_c   1.000
_cell.angle_alpha   90.00
_cell.angle_beta   90.00
_cell.angle_gamma   90.00
#
_symmetry.space_group_name_H-M   'P 1'
#
loop_
_entity.id
_entity.type
_entity.pdbx_description
1 polymer ?
#
loop_
_entity_poly.entity_id
_entity_poly.type
_entity_poly.pdbx_seq_one_letter_code
_entity_poly.pdbx_strand_id
1 'polypeptide(L)'
;MANRTGALERPAAAKEYSSSLWGDAFRRLIRNRLAIVGGVIVLGLLFLLFFGPLVAPYPYQEQHLKELVANNNKPIGPFTGGFLFGTDDLGRDLLSRMMDGAQISMTVALVVQAVVLLIGL
;
A
#
# COMPACT_ATOMS: atom_id res chain seq x y z
N MET A 1 66.64 -36.38 20.80
CA MET A 1 65.24 -36.79 20.63
C MET A 1 64.40 -36.14 21.73
N ALA A 2 63.67 -35.06 21.43
CA ALA A 2 62.59 -34.57 22.27
C ALA A 2 61.64 -33.78 21.38
N ASN A 3 60.51 -34.43 21.09
CA ASN A 3 59.44 -33.98 20.22
C ASN A 3 58.77 -32.73 20.80
N ARG A 4 58.84 -31.59 20.09
CA ARG A 4 58.01 -30.41 20.31
C ARG A 4 57.06 -30.23 19.14
N THR A 5 56.27 -31.25 18.81
CA THR A 5 54.98 -31.02 18.17
C THR A 5 54.08 -30.35 19.20
N GLY A 6 54.20 -29.03 19.30
CA GLY A 6 53.11 -28.19 19.80
C GLY A 6 51.91 -28.47 18.90
N ALA A 7 51.09 -29.43 19.34
CA ALA A 7 49.79 -29.68 18.77
C ALA A 7 49.02 -28.36 18.92
N LEU A 8 48.90 -27.64 17.81
CA LEU A 8 47.98 -26.54 17.67
C LEU A 8 46.60 -27.16 17.89
N GLU A 9 46.08 -27.08 19.12
CA GLU A 9 44.67 -27.29 19.38
C GLU A 9 43.93 -26.27 18.52
N ARG A 10 43.49 -26.71 17.34
CA ARG A 10 42.64 -25.93 16.46
C ARG A 10 41.39 -25.66 17.28
N PRO A 11 41.03 -24.39 17.57
CA PRO A 11 39.79 -24.11 18.26
C PRO A 11 38.67 -24.77 17.46
N ALA A 12 37.87 -25.59 18.16
CA ALA A 12 36.75 -26.30 17.58
C ALA A 12 35.98 -25.36 16.67
N ALA A 13 35.85 -25.73 15.39
CA ALA A 13 35.25 -24.90 14.35
C ALA A 13 33.92 -24.34 14.89
N ALA A 14 33.90 -23.03 15.14
CA ALA A 14 32.71 -22.34 15.57
C ALA A 14 31.64 -22.63 14.51
N LYS A 15 30.51 -23.22 14.93
CA LYS A 15 29.35 -23.38 14.04
C LYS A 15 28.93 -21.98 13.59
N GLU A 16 29.34 -21.58 12.39
CA GLU A 16 28.73 -20.46 11.69
C GLU A 16 27.26 -20.83 11.49
N TYR A 17 26.39 -20.32 12.36
CA TYR A 17 24.96 -20.31 12.11
C TYR A 17 24.74 -19.44 10.87
N SER A 18 24.70 -20.07 9.70
CA SER A 18 24.24 -19.44 8.47
C SER A 18 22.80 -19.02 8.70
N SER A 19 22.61 -17.74 9.05
CA SER A 19 21.28 -17.17 9.14
C SER A 19 20.63 -17.25 7.77
N SER A 20 19.36 -17.65 7.74
CA SER A 20 18.57 -17.59 6.51
C SER A 20 18.60 -16.17 5.96
N LEU A 21 19.05 -16.02 4.70
CA LEU A 21 19.09 -14.71 4.02
C LEU A 21 17.74 -13.99 4.07
N TRP A 22 16.65 -14.75 4.02
CA TRP A 22 15.28 -14.25 4.19
C TRP A 22 15.01 -13.71 5.60
N GLY A 23 15.46 -14.42 6.63
CA GLY A 23 15.32 -14.00 8.02
C GLY A 23 16.13 -12.73 8.33
N ASP A 24 17.27 -12.55 7.67
CA ASP A 24 18.09 -11.35 7.83
C ASP A 24 17.50 -10.16 7.07
N ALA A 25 17.02 -10.37 5.85
CA ALA A 25 16.31 -9.34 5.07
C ALA A 25 15.05 -8.86 5.81
N PHE A 26 14.24 -9.79 6.33
CA PHE A 26 13.03 -9.46 7.08
C PHE A 26 13.35 -8.68 8.37
N ARG A 27 14.36 -9.11 9.14
CA ARG A 27 14.81 -8.38 10.34
C ARG A 27 15.28 -6.97 10.01
N ARG A 28 15.98 -6.77 8.90
CA ARG A 28 16.41 -5.44 8.43
C ARG A 28 15.22 -4.56 8.04
N LEU A 29 14.22 -5.14 7.37
CA LEU A 29 13.00 -4.42 6.97
C LEU A 29 12.24 -3.89 8.19
N ILE A 30 11.97 -4.75 9.18
CA ILE A 30 11.18 -4.34 10.36
C ILE A 30 11.93 -3.36 11.27
N ARG A 31 13.27 -3.38 11.25
CA ARG A 31 14.09 -2.45 12.05
C ARG A 31 14.20 -1.07 11.41
N ASN A 32 13.89 -0.95 10.12
CA ASN A 32 13.97 0.31 9.39
C ASN A 32 12.63 1.07 9.50
N ARG A 33 12.62 2.17 10.27
CA ARG A 33 11.44 3.00 10.47
C ARG A 33 10.86 3.54 9.16
N LEU A 34 11.71 3.95 8.21
CA LEU A 34 11.25 4.45 6.91
C LEU A 34 10.58 3.33 6.10
N ALA A 35 11.15 2.12 6.14
CA ALA A 35 10.57 0.97 5.46
C ALA A 35 9.22 0.56 6.06
N ILE A 36 9.09 0.62 7.39
CA ILE A 36 7.82 0.39 8.08
C ILE A 36 6.77 1.44 7.67
N VAL A 37 7.12 2.73 7.69
CA VAL A 37 6.17 3.80 7.29
C VAL A 37 5.72 3.60 5.85
N GLY A 38 6.65 3.35 4.93
CA GLY A 38 6.32 3.03 3.54
C GLY A 38 5.43 1.79 3.42
N GLY A 39 5.75 0.72 4.16
CA GLY A 39 4.96 -0.51 4.21
C GLY A 39 3.53 -0.26 4.70
N VAL A 40 3.36 0.53 5.76
CA VAL A 40 2.03 0.90 6.28
C VAL A 40 1.23 1.69 5.24
N ILE A 41 1.85 2.65 4.53
CA ILE A 41 1.18 3.41 3.47
C ILE A 41 0.73 2.47 2.35
N VAL A 42 1.61 1.59 1.86
CA VAL A 42 1.28 0.62 0.81
C VAL A 42 0.16 -0.32 1.25
N LEU A 43 0.21 -0.84 2.48
CA LEU A 43 -0.85 -1.68 3.03
C LEU A 43 -2.17 -0.93 3.18
N GLY A 44 -2.14 0.34 3.57
CA GLY A 44 -3.32 1.20 3.64
C GLY A 44 -3.93 1.46 2.26
N LEU A 45 -3.11 1.70 1.25
CA LEU A 45 -3.58 1.85 -0.14
C LEU A 45 -4.16 0.53 -0.68
N LEU A 46 -3.52 -0.61 -0.38
CA LEU A 46 -4.06 -1.94 -0.74
C LEU A 46 -5.39 -2.20 -0.04
N PHE A 47 -5.51 -1.79 1.23
CA PHE A 47 -6.77 -1.87 1.95
C PHE A 47 -7.86 -1.04 1.26
N LEU A 48 -7.58 0.20 0.88
CA LEU A 48 -8.52 1.03 0.11
C LEU A 48 -8.86 0.43 -1.25
N LEU A 49 -7.93 -0.28 -1.90
CA LEU A 49 -8.22 -0.99 -3.15
C LEU A 49 -9.31 -2.06 -2.95
N PHE A 50 -9.21 -2.88 -1.90
CA PHE A 50 -10.18 -3.97 -1.66
C PHE A 50 -11.48 -3.49 -1.00
N PHE A 51 -11.39 -2.57 -0.05
CA PHE A 51 -12.52 -2.13 0.77
C PHE A 51 -13.09 -0.77 0.33
N GLY A 52 -12.46 -0.05 -0.58
CA GLY A 52 -12.93 1.24 -1.10
C GLY A 52 -14.36 1.23 -1.65
N PRO A 53 -14.80 0.22 -2.43
CA PRO A 53 -16.18 0.13 -2.90
C PRO A 53 -17.21 -0.05 -1.79
N LEU A 54 -16.80 -0.60 -0.65
CA LEU A 54 -17.69 -0.74 0.52
C LEU A 54 -17.84 0.58 1.29
N VAL A 55 -16.89 1.50 1.12
CA VAL A 55 -16.88 2.81 1.77
C VAL A 55 -17.50 3.90 0.89
N ALA A 56 -17.43 3.72 -0.44
CA ALA A 56 -18.03 4.65 -1.40
C ALA A 56 -19.57 4.68 -1.23
N PRO A 57 -20.16 5.84 -0.91
CA PRO A 57 -21.61 5.93 -0.67
C PRO A 57 -22.43 5.78 -1.95
N TYR A 58 -21.87 6.09 -3.12
CA TYR A 58 -22.57 6.09 -4.39
C TYR A 58 -21.71 5.46 -5.52
N PRO A 59 -22.31 4.93 -6.59
CA PRO A 59 -21.61 4.60 -7.82
C PRO A 59 -20.91 5.83 -8.43
N TYR A 60 -19.67 5.69 -8.93
CA TYR A 60 -18.88 6.83 -9.38
C TYR A 60 -19.44 7.56 -10.61
N GLN A 61 -20.28 6.89 -11.41
CA GLN A 61 -20.93 7.44 -12.60
C GLN A 61 -22.25 8.14 -12.29
N GLU A 62 -22.80 7.95 -11.09
CA GLU A 62 -24.12 8.47 -10.75
C GLU A 62 -24.10 10.00 -10.67
N GLN A 63 -25.11 10.62 -11.29
CA GLN A 63 -25.29 12.07 -11.30
C GLN A 63 -26.54 12.45 -10.50
N HIS A 64 -26.33 13.21 -9.43
CA HIS A 64 -27.38 13.69 -8.54
C HIS A 64 -27.95 15.04 -9.04
N LEU A 65 -28.56 15.00 -10.23
CA LEU A 65 -29.07 16.20 -10.91
C LEU A 65 -30.24 16.85 -10.17
N LYS A 66 -31.07 16.07 -9.50
CA LYS A 66 -32.22 16.60 -8.73
C LYS A 66 -31.72 17.44 -7.55
N GLU A 67 -30.73 16.92 -6.84
CA GLU A 67 -30.09 17.55 -5.70
C GLU A 67 -29.33 18.81 -6.12
N LEU A 68 -28.64 18.78 -7.28
CA LEU A 68 -28.03 19.97 -7.89
C LEU A 68 -29.06 21.06 -8.21
N VAL A 69 -30.15 20.70 -8.89
CA VAL A 69 -31.20 21.66 -9.29
C VAL A 69 -31.85 22.26 -8.05
N ALA A 70 -32.12 21.45 -7.02
CA ALA A 70 -32.62 21.92 -5.74
C ALA A 70 -31.64 22.89 -5.05
N ASN A 71 -30.34 22.73 -5.30
CA ASN A 71 -29.28 23.63 -4.83
C ASN A 71 -28.94 24.76 -5.81
N ASN A 72 -29.90 25.22 -6.61
CA ASN A 72 -29.73 26.30 -7.60
C ASN A 72 -28.58 26.04 -8.60
N ASN A 73 -28.43 24.79 -9.05
CA ASN A 73 -27.36 24.32 -9.94
C ASN A 73 -25.94 24.55 -9.38
N LYS A 74 -25.78 24.57 -8.06
CA LYS A 74 -24.48 24.68 -7.40
C LYS A 74 -24.05 23.33 -6.82
N PRO A 75 -22.73 23.03 -6.82
CA PRO A 75 -22.20 21.85 -6.14
C PRO A 75 -22.64 21.78 -4.68
N ILE A 76 -22.87 20.56 -4.21
CA ILE A 76 -23.25 20.30 -2.83
C ILE A 76 -21.97 20.24 -1.99
N GLY A 77 -21.97 20.96 -0.88
CA GLY A 77 -20.81 21.02 0.02
C GLY A 77 -20.56 19.69 0.77
N PRO A 78 -19.40 19.57 1.43
CA PRO A 78 -19.08 18.39 2.23
C PRO A 78 -20.06 18.18 3.38
N PHE A 79 -20.19 16.92 3.81
CA PHE A 79 -21.09 16.46 4.87
C PHE A 79 -22.57 16.86 4.70
N THR A 80 -23.01 17.13 3.47
CA THR A 80 -24.36 17.59 3.14
C THR A 80 -24.99 16.65 2.11
N GLY A 81 -26.29 16.34 2.23
CA GLY A 81 -26.99 15.51 1.25
C GLY A 81 -26.46 14.08 1.10
N GLY A 82 -25.73 13.57 2.10
CA GLY A 82 -25.06 12.27 2.04
C GLY A 82 -23.71 12.27 1.30
N PHE A 83 -23.25 13.42 0.80
CA PHE A 83 -21.96 13.57 0.15
C PHE A 83 -20.89 13.93 1.18
N LEU A 84 -19.97 13.00 1.49
CA LEU A 84 -18.93 13.22 2.50
C LEU A 84 -17.98 14.35 2.08
N PHE A 85 -17.51 14.31 0.84
CA PHE A 85 -16.62 15.33 0.27
C PHE A 85 -17.32 16.33 -0.64
N GLY A 86 -18.65 16.23 -0.74
CA GLY A 86 -19.45 17.05 -1.65
C GLY A 86 -19.47 16.49 -3.08
N THR A 87 -20.02 17.29 -3.98
CA THR A 87 -20.13 16.95 -5.40
C THR A 87 -19.26 17.85 -6.28
N ASP A 88 -19.04 17.42 -7.53
CA ASP A 88 -18.57 18.32 -8.58
C ASP A 88 -19.71 19.15 -9.20
N ASP A 89 -19.39 19.96 -10.22
CA ASP A 89 -20.34 20.81 -10.97
C ASP A 89 -21.46 20.02 -11.68
N LEU A 90 -21.27 18.71 -11.85
CA LEU A 90 -22.22 17.81 -12.49
C LEU A 90 -22.99 16.94 -11.49
N GLY A 91 -22.78 17.17 -10.19
CA GLY A 91 -23.53 16.51 -9.12
C GLY A 91 -23.04 15.09 -8.84
N ARG A 92 -21.80 14.76 -9.22
CA ARG A 92 -21.21 13.45 -8.92
C ARG A 92 -20.50 13.50 -7.58
N ASP A 93 -20.65 12.46 -6.76
CA ASP A 93 -19.99 12.36 -5.46
C ASP A 93 -18.45 12.31 -5.60
N LEU A 94 -17.76 13.23 -4.93
CA LEU A 94 -16.30 13.33 -5.02
C LEU A 94 -15.58 12.17 -4.33
N LEU A 95 -16.09 11.70 -3.19
CA LEU A 95 -15.46 10.60 -2.44
C LEU A 95 -15.46 9.31 -3.28
N SER A 96 -16.61 8.95 -3.84
CA SER A 96 -16.77 7.75 -4.65
C SER A 96 -15.87 7.78 -5.89
N ARG A 97 -15.74 8.94 -6.53
CA ARG A 97 -14.82 9.13 -7.66
C ARG A 97 -13.34 9.02 -7.27
N MET A 98 -12.97 9.53 -6.10
CA MET A 98 -11.61 9.37 -5.58
C MET A 98 -11.30 7.90 -5.25
N MET A 99 -12.25 7.17 -4.67
CA MET A 99 -12.08 5.75 -4.37
C MET A 99 -11.91 4.92 -5.64
N ASP A 100 -12.76 5.13 -6.64
CA ASP A 100 -12.67 4.42 -7.93
C ASP A 100 -11.36 4.75 -8.66
N GLY A 101 -10.97 6.04 -8.70
CA GLY A 101 -9.68 6.47 -9.26
C GLY A 101 -8.46 5.89 -8.52
N ALA A 102 -8.56 5.73 -7.19
CA ALA A 102 -7.53 5.08 -6.39
C ALA A 102 -7.40 3.59 -6.72
N GLN A 103 -8.52 2.89 -6.97
CA GLN A 103 -8.48 1.48 -7.39
C GLN A 103 -7.75 1.31 -8.72
N ILE A 104 -8.13 2.10 -9.73
CA ILE A 104 -7.50 2.05 -11.05
C ILE A 104 -6.00 2.31 -10.95
N SER A 105 -5.61 3.34 -10.20
CA SER A 105 -4.20 3.70 -10.01
C SER A 105 -3.41 2.60 -9.31
N MET A 106 -3.99 1.97 -8.28
CA MET A 106 -3.37 0.85 -7.55
C MET A 106 -3.22 -0.39 -8.43
N THR A 107 -4.23 -0.73 -9.23
CA THR A 107 -4.15 -1.85 -10.17
C THR A 107 -3.01 -1.64 -11.17
N VAL A 108 -2.90 -0.44 -11.75
CA VAL A 108 -1.82 -0.12 -12.68
C VAL A 108 -0.45 -0.21 -11.99
N ALA A 109 -0.31 0.38 -10.80
CA ALA A 109 0.93 0.33 -10.03
C ALA A 109 1.39 -1.11 -9.75
N LEU A 110 0.47 -1.99 -9.33
CA LEU A 110 0.77 -3.39 -9.06
C LEU A 110 1.17 -4.16 -10.31
N VAL A 111 0.46 -3.97 -11.42
CA VAL A 111 0.78 -4.62 -12.70
C VAL A 111 2.16 -4.17 -13.20
N VAL A 112 2.43 -2.87 -13.18
CA VAL A 112 3.73 -2.32 -13.57
C VAL A 112 4.85 -2.89 -12.69
N GLN A 113 4.66 -2.90 -11.37
CA GLN A 113 5.67 -3.40 -10.44
C GLN A 113 5.93 -4.90 -10.64
N ALA A 114 4.89 -5.70 -10.91
CA ALA A 114 5.05 -7.12 -11.22
C ALA A 114 5.88 -7.33 -12.50
N VAL A 115 5.59 -6.59 -13.57
CA VAL A 115 6.36 -6.65 -14.82
C VAL A 115 7.81 -6.23 -14.60
N VAL A 116 8.06 -5.17 -13.85
CA VAL A 116 9.43 -4.70 -13.51
C VAL A 116 10.20 -5.79 -12.77
N LEU A 117 9.58 -6.46 -11.80
CA LEU A 117 10.23 -7.56 -11.07
C LEU A 117 10.52 -8.75 -11.97
N LEU A 118 9.59 -9.13 -12.84
CA LEU A 118 9.77 -10.25 -13.76
C LEU A 118 10.89 -10.04 -14.78
N ILE A 119 11.10 -8.80 -15.23
CA ILE A 119 12.17 -8.45 -16.16
C ILE A 119 13.50 -8.20 -15.43
N GLY A 120 13.44 -7.66 -14.20
CA GLY A 120 14.62 -7.26 -13.44
C GLY A 120 15.30 -8.38 -12.63
N LEU A 121 14.62 -9.50 -12.40
CA LEU A 121 15.16 -10.74 -11.83
C LEU A 121 15.81 -11.60 -12.91
#